data_AF-A0A7C3TPJ2-F1
#
_entry.id   AF-A0A7C3TPJ2-F1
#
_cell.length_a   1.000
_cell.length_b   1.000
_cell.length_c   1.000
_cell.angle_alpha   90.00
_cell.angle_beta   90.00
_cell.angle_gamma   90.00
#
_symmetry.space_group_name_H-M   'P 1'
#
loop_
_entity.id
_entity.type
_entity.pdbx_description
1 polymer ?
#
loop_
_entity_poly.entity_id
_entity_poly.type
_entity_poly.pdbx_seq_one_letter_code
_entity_poly.pdbx_strand_id
1 'polypeptide(L)'
;MLAVVVMAAMFAGCQSARVAGRLTANLAGNEPATQLEFWHTLATRPVTSNDEAFHGLLLYLDGQDPAGTYEQRVAALKARGLLPANFSEPADHAITRGTLAVAICRMTGIRGGLMMHLTGGAPRYAVRELQFVGLYPPSSPHQTFSGAEFVGIIGRVEDYQRQQLAGS
;
A
#
# COMPACT_ATOMS: atom_id res chain seq x y z
N MET A 1 -37.47 -12.58 23.55
CA MET A 1 -36.07 -13.03 23.37
C MET A 1 -35.62 -13.08 21.91
N LEU A 2 -36.46 -13.44 20.93
CA LEU A 2 -36.06 -13.49 19.51
C LEU A 2 -35.70 -12.12 18.90
N ALA A 3 -36.36 -11.04 19.33
CA ALA A 3 -36.15 -9.68 18.80
C ALA A 3 -34.80 -9.04 19.16
N VAL A 4 -34.16 -9.49 20.25
CA VAL A 4 -32.87 -8.93 20.72
C VAL A 4 -31.69 -9.48 19.92
N VAL A 5 -31.81 -10.71 19.40
CA VAL A 5 -30.74 -11.38 18.62
C VAL A 5 -30.63 -10.80 17.20
N VAL A 6 -31.74 -10.36 16.60
CA VAL A 6 -31.75 -9.79 15.24
C VAL A 6 -31.12 -8.38 15.19
N MET A 7 -31.25 -7.60 16.27
CA MET A 7 -30.70 -6.24 16.33
C MET A 7 -29.17 -6.22 16.58
N ALA A 8 -28.60 -7.28 17.17
CA ALA A 8 -27.15 -7.41 17.37
C ALA A 8 -26.39 -7.77 16.08
N ALA A 9 -27.04 -8.39 15.10
CA ALA A 9 -26.41 -8.79 13.83
C ALA A 9 -26.18 -7.61 12.87
N MET A 10 -26.83 -6.46 13.10
CA MET A 10 -26.70 -5.27 12.24
C MET A 10 -25.43 -4.43 12.50
N PHE A 11 -24.66 -4.74 13.56
CA PHE A 11 -23.40 -4.07 13.88
C PHE A 11 -22.14 -4.86 13.49
N ALA A 12 -22.29 -6.01 12.83
CA ALA A 12 -21.17 -6.70 12.19
C ALA A 12 -20.78 -5.95 10.90
N GLY A 13 -20.15 -4.78 11.07
CA GLY A 13 -19.67 -3.95 9.97
C GLY A 13 -18.62 -4.64 9.11
N CYS A 14 -18.39 -4.11 7.91
CA CYS A 14 -17.31 -4.56 7.03
C CYS A 14 -15.95 -4.35 7.71
N GLN A 15 -15.45 -5.39 8.37
CA GLN A 15 -14.12 -5.37 8.98
C GLN A 15 -13.07 -5.70 7.92
N SER A 16 -12.03 -4.88 7.81
CA SER A 16 -10.88 -5.15 6.92
C SER A 16 -10.24 -6.49 7.25
N ALA A 17 -9.83 -7.23 6.21
CA ALA A 17 -9.10 -8.49 6.40
C ALA A 17 -7.83 -8.22 7.21
N ARG A 18 -7.50 -9.12 8.14
CA ARG A 18 -6.29 -9.05 8.97
C ARG A 18 -5.27 -10.08 8.52
N VAL A 19 -4.00 -9.73 8.64
CA VAL A 19 -2.86 -10.56 8.28
C VAL A 19 -2.21 -11.05 9.56
N ALA A 20 -2.31 -12.36 9.81
CA ALA A 20 -1.63 -12.98 10.94
C ALA A 20 -0.11 -13.05 10.69
N GLY A 21 0.66 -12.75 11.74
CA GLY A 21 2.12 -12.89 11.75
C GLY A 21 2.80 -12.06 10.65
N ARG A 22 2.84 -10.73 10.80
CA ARG A 22 3.50 -9.81 9.86
C ARG A 22 4.97 -10.18 9.63
N LEU A 23 5.43 -10.15 8.38
CA LEU A 23 6.84 -10.45 8.05
C LEU A 23 7.82 -9.54 8.75
N THR A 24 7.48 -8.26 8.91
CA THR A 24 8.27 -7.23 9.58
C THR A 24 8.59 -7.54 11.05
N ALA A 25 7.94 -8.52 11.67
CA ALA A 25 8.32 -8.99 13.00
C ALA A 25 9.70 -9.68 13.00
N ASN A 26 10.08 -10.31 11.88
CA ASN A 26 11.32 -11.08 11.74
C ASN A 26 12.21 -10.60 10.58
N LEU A 27 11.63 -9.94 9.58
CA LEU A 27 12.26 -9.57 8.31
C LEU A 27 12.13 -8.06 8.04
N ALA A 28 12.38 -7.23 9.05
CA ALA A 28 12.42 -5.76 8.91
C ALA A 28 13.85 -5.20 8.79
N GLY A 29 14.87 -6.06 8.76
CA GLY A 29 16.27 -5.65 8.70
C GLY A 29 16.68 -5.06 7.35
N ASN A 30 17.73 -4.24 7.36
CA ASN A 30 18.23 -3.53 6.18
C ASN A 30 19.39 -4.25 5.48
N GLU A 31 19.83 -5.39 6.02
CA GLU A 31 20.89 -6.18 5.41
C GLU A 31 20.40 -6.76 4.07
N PRO A 32 21.22 -6.79 3.01
CA PRO A 32 20.79 -7.25 1.69
C PRO A 32 20.14 -8.65 1.69
N ALA A 33 20.65 -9.56 2.52
CA ALA A 33 20.08 -10.90 2.68
C ALA A 33 18.67 -10.87 3.31
N THR A 34 18.48 -10.03 4.34
CA THR A 34 17.18 -9.86 5.01
C THR A 34 16.16 -9.22 4.07
N GLN A 35 16.57 -8.20 3.31
CA GLN A 35 15.70 -7.56 2.32
C GLN A 35 15.30 -8.52 1.20
N LEU A 36 16.25 -9.30 0.68
CA LEU A 36 15.97 -10.32 -0.32
C LEU A 36 14.97 -11.36 0.19
N GLU A 37 15.17 -11.86 1.41
CA GLU A 37 14.26 -12.80 2.06
C GLU A 37 12.87 -12.19 2.29
N PHE A 38 12.81 -10.92 2.68
CA PHE A 38 11.55 -10.18 2.81
C PHE A 38 10.79 -10.16 1.49
N TRP A 39 11.42 -9.76 0.39
CA TRP A 39 10.76 -9.67 -0.92
C TRP A 39 10.33 -11.04 -1.44
N HIS A 40 11.18 -12.05 -1.30
CA HIS A 40 10.87 -13.42 -1.68
C HIS A 40 9.68 -13.96 -0.87
N THR A 41 9.70 -13.80 0.44
CA THR A 41 8.61 -14.27 1.31
C THR A 41 7.33 -13.49 1.08
N LEU A 42 7.41 -12.17 0.92
CA LEU A 42 6.27 -11.32 0.61
C LEU A 42 5.57 -11.80 -0.66
N ALA A 43 6.29 -12.13 -1.73
CA ALA A 43 5.69 -12.61 -2.97
C ALA A 43 4.80 -13.86 -2.79
N THR A 44 5.03 -14.67 -1.76
CA THR A 44 4.22 -15.86 -1.44
C THR A 44 2.98 -15.56 -0.60
N ARG A 45 2.84 -14.34 -0.07
CA ARG A 45 1.74 -13.98 0.83
C ARG A 45 0.41 -13.93 0.10
N PRO A 46 -0.66 -14.56 0.64
CA PRO A 46 -2.00 -14.46 0.06
C PRO A 46 -2.60 -13.06 0.18
N VAL A 47 -2.18 -12.30 1.20
CA VAL A 47 -2.61 -10.93 1.45
C VAL A 47 -1.45 -10.15 2.09
N THR A 48 -1.26 -8.91 1.66
CA THR A 48 -0.26 -7.99 2.20
C THR A 48 -0.87 -7.09 3.27
N SER A 49 -0.19 -6.94 4.40
CA SER A 49 -0.57 -5.99 5.46
C SER A 49 -0.08 -4.57 5.18
N ASN A 50 -0.65 -3.58 5.88
CA ASN A 50 -0.15 -2.20 5.83
C ASN A 50 1.33 -2.12 6.20
N ASP A 51 1.75 -2.84 7.24
CA ASP A 51 3.12 -2.77 7.72
C ASP A 51 4.12 -3.36 6.72
N GLU A 52 3.79 -4.51 6.12
CA GLU A 52 4.59 -5.12 5.06
C GLU A 52 4.68 -4.21 3.83
N ALA A 53 3.56 -3.62 3.41
CA ALA A 53 3.55 -2.73 2.26
C ALA A 53 4.35 -1.44 2.51
N PHE A 54 4.31 -0.89 3.72
CA PHE A 54 5.04 0.34 4.05
C PHE A 54 6.54 0.08 4.23
N HIS A 55 6.91 -1.05 4.82
CA HIS A 55 8.30 -1.52 4.82
C HIS A 55 8.82 -1.66 3.38
N GLY A 56 8.10 -2.43 2.54
CA GLY A 56 8.50 -2.62 1.14
C GLY A 56 8.56 -1.32 0.34
N LEU A 57 7.66 -0.36 0.60
CA LEU A 57 7.68 0.94 -0.06
C LEU A 57 8.92 1.78 0.34
N LEU A 58 9.32 1.75 1.62
CA LEU A 58 10.52 2.45 2.08
C LEU A 58 11.80 1.79 1.52
N LEU A 59 11.86 0.46 1.53
CA LEU A 59 12.94 -0.28 0.87
C LEU A 59 13.07 0.09 -0.62
N TYR A 60 11.93 0.18 -1.32
CA TYR A 60 11.93 0.57 -2.73
C TYR A 60 12.41 2.02 -2.94
N LEU A 61 11.96 2.96 -2.10
CA LEU A 61 12.28 4.38 -2.26
C LEU A 61 13.73 4.73 -1.88
N ASP A 62 14.23 4.14 -0.78
CA ASP A 62 15.47 4.58 -0.15
C ASP A 62 16.55 3.49 -0.13
N GLY A 63 16.24 2.27 -0.56
CA GLY A 63 17.10 1.09 -0.38
C GLY A 63 17.16 0.60 1.06
N GLN A 64 16.45 1.24 1.98
CA GLN A 64 16.43 0.92 3.41
C GLN A 64 15.13 1.41 4.05
N ASP A 65 14.74 0.73 5.13
CA ASP A 65 13.71 1.15 6.04
C ASP A 65 14.35 1.47 7.40
N PRO A 66 14.60 2.75 7.70
CA PRO A 66 15.18 3.14 8.99
C PRO A 66 14.18 3.08 10.14
N ALA A 67 12.89 2.81 9.87
CA ALA A 67 11.87 2.74 10.90
C ALA A 67 11.88 1.37 11.60
N GLY A 68 12.02 1.40 12.92
CA GLY A 68 11.96 0.20 13.76
C GLY A 68 10.53 -0.26 14.08
N THR A 69 9.52 0.59 13.87
CA THR A 69 8.11 0.27 14.14
C THR A 69 7.17 0.73 13.02
N TYR A 70 5.96 0.15 13.00
CA TYR A 70 4.91 0.53 12.06
C TYR A 70 4.55 2.02 12.14
N GLU A 71 4.44 2.55 13.35
CA GLU A 71 4.09 3.94 13.59
C GLU A 71 5.15 4.89 13.02
N GLN A 72 6.43 4.50 13.14
CA GLN A 72 7.54 5.23 12.55
C GLN A 72 7.50 5.20 11.02
N ARG A 73 7.14 4.06 10.40
CA ARG A 73 6.91 3.96 8.94
C ARG A 73 5.78 4.87 8.48
N VAL A 74 4.65 4.83 9.19
CA VAL A 74 3.49 5.69 8.91
C VAL A 74 3.88 7.17 9.02
N ALA A 75 4.62 7.55 10.06
CA ALA A 75 5.11 8.91 10.23
C ALA A 75 6.05 9.34 9.09
N ALA A 76 7.00 8.49 8.70
CA ALA A 76 7.93 8.76 7.60
C ALA A 76 7.19 8.95 6.26
N LEU A 77 6.24 8.07 5.95
CA LEU A 77 5.45 8.16 4.72
C LEU A 77 4.51 9.38 4.73
N LYS A 78 3.89 9.73 5.87
CA LYS A 78 3.10 10.96 6.00
C LYS A 78 3.94 12.21 5.82
N ALA A 79 5.14 12.26 6.39
CA ALA A 79 6.05 13.41 6.28
C ALA A 79 6.46 13.68 4.81
N ARG A 80 6.57 12.63 4.00
CA ARG A 80 6.81 12.71 2.55
C ARG A 80 5.54 12.97 1.74
N GLY A 81 4.40 13.11 2.41
CA GLY A 81 3.10 13.19 1.77
C GLY A 81 2.72 11.93 1.02
N LEU A 82 3.29 10.76 1.27
CA LEU A 82 2.91 9.51 0.57
C LEU A 82 1.66 8.85 1.16
N LEU A 83 1.27 9.24 2.38
CA LEU A 83 0.01 8.86 3.02
C LEU A 83 -0.86 10.09 3.33
N PRO A 84 -2.19 9.91 3.41
CA PRO A 84 -3.07 10.94 3.96
C PRO A 84 -2.69 11.31 5.40
N ALA A 85 -2.79 12.58 5.76
CA ALA A 85 -2.46 13.05 7.11
C ALA A 85 -3.28 12.35 8.20
N ASN A 86 -4.54 12.02 7.90
CA ASN A 86 -5.47 11.33 8.80
C ASN A 86 -5.42 9.79 8.71
N PHE A 87 -4.49 9.21 7.95
CA PHE A 87 -4.34 7.75 7.88
C PHE A 87 -4.07 7.17 9.27
N SER A 88 -4.86 6.18 9.69
CA SER A 88 -4.83 5.61 11.05
C SER A 88 -5.16 4.12 11.08
N GLU A 89 -5.04 3.43 9.94
CA GLU A 89 -5.28 1.99 9.89
C GLU A 89 -4.21 1.22 10.69
N PRO A 90 -4.57 0.08 11.31
CA PRO A 90 -3.64 -0.81 12.00
C PRO A 90 -2.58 -1.46 11.09
N ALA A 91 -1.47 -1.86 11.71
CA ALA A 91 -0.35 -2.54 11.08
C ALA A 91 -0.74 -3.87 10.40
N ASP A 92 -1.61 -4.64 11.04
CA ASP A 92 -2.03 -5.98 10.63
C ASP A 92 -3.24 -5.97 9.67
N HIS A 93 -3.83 -4.81 9.41
CA HIS A 93 -4.89 -4.70 8.40
C HIS A 93 -4.29 -4.89 7.01
N ALA A 94 -5.02 -5.61 6.16
CA ALA A 94 -4.70 -5.76 4.76
C ALA A 94 -4.69 -4.39 4.08
N ILE A 95 -3.61 -4.09 3.36
CA ILE A 95 -3.52 -2.82 2.65
C ILE A 95 -4.52 -2.80 1.50
N THR A 96 -5.12 -1.63 1.28
CA THR A 96 -6.02 -1.39 0.15
C THR A 96 -5.27 -0.81 -1.05
N ARG A 97 -5.77 -1.11 -2.25
CA ARG A 97 -5.31 -0.51 -3.51
C ARG A 97 -5.37 1.01 -3.49
N GLY A 98 -6.39 1.57 -2.86
CA GLY A 98 -6.54 3.00 -2.71
C GLY A 98 -5.39 3.62 -1.91
N THR A 99 -5.04 3.04 -0.77
CA THR A 99 -3.92 3.51 0.07
C THR A 99 -2.61 3.49 -0.72
N LEU A 100 -2.29 2.36 -1.36
CA LEU A 100 -1.05 2.23 -2.12
C LEU A 100 -1.04 3.14 -3.36
N ALA A 101 -2.18 3.29 -4.04
CA ALA A 101 -2.26 4.11 -5.25
C ALA A 101 -1.93 5.58 -4.97
N VAL A 102 -2.39 6.13 -3.85
CA VAL A 102 -2.06 7.50 -3.44
C VAL A 102 -0.55 7.66 -3.29
N ALA A 103 0.11 6.71 -2.62
CA ALA A 103 1.56 6.74 -2.45
C ALA A 103 2.28 6.70 -3.81
N ILE A 104 1.91 5.75 -4.69
CA ILE A 104 2.52 5.57 -6.01
C ILE A 104 2.35 6.83 -6.88
N CYS A 105 1.15 7.40 -6.95
CA CYS A 105 0.92 8.62 -7.74
C CYS A 105 1.80 9.78 -7.26
N ARG A 106 1.96 9.93 -5.93
CA ARG A 106 2.75 11.02 -5.35
C ARG A 106 4.24 10.84 -5.56
N MET A 107 4.78 9.63 -5.40
CA MET A 107 6.21 9.37 -5.64
C MET A 107 6.61 9.38 -7.12
N THR A 108 5.71 9.03 -8.04
CA THR A 108 5.97 9.05 -9.50
C THR A 108 5.62 10.39 -10.14
N GLY A 109 5.01 11.32 -9.40
CA GLY A 109 4.57 12.60 -9.93
C GLY A 109 3.42 12.48 -10.94
N ILE A 110 2.73 11.34 -11.03
CA ILE A 110 1.52 11.17 -11.82
C ILE A 110 0.44 12.06 -11.21
N ARG A 111 0.12 13.15 -11.92
CA ARG A 111 -0.84 14.18 -11.44
C ARG A 111 -2.29 13.85 -11.76
N GLY A 112 -2.51 13.00 -12.77
CA GLY A 112 -3.82 12.65 -13.31
C GLY A 112 -4.63 13.82 -13.84
N GLY A 113 -5.92 13.58 -14.06
CA GLY A 113 -6.86 14.60 -14.57
C GLY A 113 -7.31 15.63 -13.52
N LEU A 114 -8.11 16.62 -13.97
CA LEU A 114 -8.59 17.76 -13.16
C LEU A 114 -9.14 17.37 -11.77
N MET A 115 -9.86 16.25 -11.67
CA MET A 115 -10.44 15.79 -10.39
C MET A 115 -9.40 15.38 -9.34
N MET A 116 -8.23 14.91 -9.78
CA MET A 116 -7.13 14.55 -8.88
C MET A 116 -6.50 15.80 -8.25
N HIS A 117 -6.44 16.90 -9.01
CA HIS A 117 -6.04 18.21 -8.49
C HIS A 117 -7.04 18.80 -7.51
N LEU A 118 -8.35 18.72 -7.81
CA LEU A 118 -9.40 19.29 -6.96
C LEU A 118 -9.60 18.54 -5.64
N THR A 119 -9.38 17.22 -5.62
CA THR A 119 -9.62 16.37 -4.44
C THR A 119 -8.37 16.05 -3.64
N GLY A 120 -7.21 16.59 -4.02
CA GLY A 120 -5.93 16.34 -3.34
C GLY A 120 -5.42 14.90 -3.49
N GLY A 121 -5.81 14.21 -4.57
CA GLY A 121 -5.44 12.82 -4.81
C GLY A 121 -6.24 11.83 -3.99
N ALA A 122 -7.58 11.93 -4.00
CA ALA A 122 -8.42 10.93 -3.31
C ALA A 122 -8.17 9.51 -3.86
N PRO A 123 -8.22 8.46 -3.01
CA PRO A 123 -7.86 7.08 -3.39
C PRO A 123 -8.57 6.56 -4.65
N ARG A 124 -9.83 6.97 -4.86
CA ARG A 124 -10.62 6.62 -6.05
C ARG A 124 -9.99 7.09 -7.35
N TYR A 125 -9.48 8.32 -7.38
CA TYR A 125 -8.90 8.90 -8.60
C TYR A 125 -7.48 8.39 -8.83
N ALA A 126 -6.70 8.21 -7.76
CA ALA A 126 -5.38 7.59 -7.86
C ALA A 126 -5.45 6.19 -8.49
N VAL A 127 -6.37 5.34 -8.04
CA VAL A 127 -6.55 4.00 -8.63
C VAL A 127 -6.92 4.05 -10.11
N ARG A 128 -7.82 4.95 -10.50
CA ARG A 128 -8.22 5.11 -11.90
C ARG A 128 -7.07 5.57 -12.78
N GLU A 129 -6.26 6.48 -12.27
CA GLU A 129 -5.10 6.98 -13.00
C GLU A 129 -4.05 5.88 -13.19
N LEU A 130 -3.76 5.11 -12.14
CA LEU A 130 -2.84 3.98 -12.23
C LEU A 130 -3.35 2.87 -13.15
N GLN A 131 -4.67 2.67 -13.24
CA GLN A 131 -5.27 1.77 -14.24
C GLN A 131 -5.09 2.32 -15.66
N PHE A 132 -5.30 3.63 -15.85
CA PHE A 132 -5.16 4.28 -17.15
C PHE A 132 -3.72 4.18 -17.68
N VAL A 133 -2.71 4.40 -16.84
CA VAL A 133 -1.29 4.26 -17.24
C VAL A 133 -0.78 2.81 -17.21
N GLY A 134 -1.65 1.82 -16.95
CA GLY A 134 -1.29 0.40 -16.98
C GLY A 134 -0.48 -0.10 -15.79
N LEU A 135 -0.31 0.70 -14.74
CA LEU A 135 0.39 0.30 -13.51
C LEU A 135 -0.48 -0.62 -12.64
N TYR A 136 -1.81 -0.42 -12.65
CA TYR A 136 -2.78 -1.24 -11.91
C TYR A 136 -3.68 -2.04 -12.85
N PRO A 137 -4.08 -3.26 -12.47
CA PRO A 137 -5.19 -3.95 -13.11
C PRO A 137 -6.54 -3.28 -12.75
N PRO A 138 -7.61 -3.52 -13.54
CA PRO A 138 -8.96 -3.11 -13.20
C PRO A 138 -9.35 -3.61 -11.80
N SER A 139 -9.72 -2.67 -10.93
CA SER A 139 -9.90 -2.92 -9.49
C SER A 139 -10.62 -1.76 -8.80
N SER A 140 -11.08 -1.99 -7.56
CA SER A 140 -11.65 -0.93 -6.71
C SER A 140 -10.66 -0.41 -5.67
N PRO A 141 -10.84 0.82 -5.14
CA PRO A 141 -9.95 1.38 -4.12
C PRO A 141 -9.94 0.61 -2.80
N HIS A 142 -11.02 -0.07 -2.44
CA HIS A 142 -11.14 -0.82 -1.19
C HIS A 142 -10.70 -2.28 -1.32
N GLN A 143 -10.39 -2.73 -2.54
CA GLN A 143 -9.86 -4.06 -2.77
C GLN A 143 -8.43 -4.15 -2.23
N THR A 144 -8.09 -5.28 -1.62
CA THR A 144 -6.73 -5.59 -1.17
C THR A 144 -5.90 -6.20 -2.30
N PHE A 145 -4.66 -6.57 -2.03
CA PHE A 145 -3.83 -7.34 -2.96
C PHE A 145 -2.95 -8.36 -2.22
N SER A 146 -2.57 -9.41 -2.93
CA SER A 146 -1.58 -10.39 -2.48
C SER A 146 -0.18 -9.79 -2.50
N GLY A 147 0.78 -10.50 -1.91
CA GLY A 147 2.17 -10.06 -1.96
C GLY A 147 2.77 -10.16 -3.36
N ALA A 148 2.41 -11.18 -4.15
CA ALA A 148 2.80 -11.26 -5.55
C ALA A 148 2.29 -10.06 -6.36
N GLU A 149 1.05 -9.63 -6.12
CA GLU A 149 0.48 -8.44 -6.76
C GLU A 149 1.20 -7.16 -6.35
N PHE A 150 1.56 -7.02 -5.05
CA PHE A 150 2.35 -5.89 -4.56
C PHE A 150 3.70 -5.81 -5.27
N VAL A 151 4.47 -6.90 -5.26
CA VAL A 151 5.79 -6.98 -5.90
C VAL A 151 5.68 -6.68 -7.39
N GLY A 152 4.69 -7.25 -8.08
CA GLY A 152 4.45 -6.98 -9.49
C GLY A 152 4.07 -5.53 -9.79
N ILE A 153 3.36 -4.86 -8.88
CA ILE A 153 3.07 -3.42 -8.99
C ILE A 153 4.36 -2.60 -8.84
N ILE A 154 5.20 -2.89 -7.83
CA ILE A 154 6.47 -2.19 -7.63
C ILE A 154 7.38 -2.33 -8.85
N GLY A 155 7.49 -3.53 -9.43
CA GLY A 155 8.25 -3.74 -10.67
C GLY A 155 7.75 -2.88 -11.84
N ARG A 156 6.44 -2.83 -12.09
CA ARG A 156 5.86 -1.96 -13.13
C ARG A 156 6.13 -0.48 -12.88
N VAL A 157 6.12 -0.06 -11.62
CA VAL A 157 6.39 1.33 -11.24
C VAL A 157 7.86 1.68 -11.51
N GLU A 158 8.79 0.78 -11.22
CA GLU A 158 10.20 0.95 -11.58
C GLU A 158 10.40 1.09 -13.09
N ASP A 159 9.79 0.19 -13.87
CA ASP A 159 9.85 0.25 -15.34
C ASP A 159 9.30 1.57 -15.87
N TYR A 160 8.19 2.05 -15.31
CA TYR A 160 7.57 3.32 -15.67
C TYR A 160 8.49 4.52 -15.39
N GLN A 161 9.11 4.59 -14.21
CA GLN A 161 10.04 5.66 -13.88
C GLN A 161 11.29 5.63 -14.77
N ARG A 162 11.81 4.43 -15.09
CA ARG A 162 12.94 4.28 -16.00
C ARG A 162 12.64 4.79 -17.40
N GLN A 163 11.43 4.53 -17.91
CA GLN A 163 10.98 5.06 -19.20
C GLN A 163 10.83 6.59 -19.18
N GLN A 164 10.31 7.17 -18.08
CA GLN A 164 10.23 8.62 -17.94
C GLN A 164 11.60 9.29 -17.99
N LEU A 165 12.59 8.72 -17.27
CA LEU A 165 13.97 9.24 -17.25
C LEU A 165 14.68 9.13 -18.60
N ALA A 166 14.35 8.10 -19.40
CA ALA A 166 14.91 7.94 -20.74
C ALA A 166 14.29 8.88 -21.79
N GLY A 167 13.10 9.42 -21.52
CA GLY A 167 12.38 10.33 -22.41
C GLY A 167 12.54 11.82 -22.09
N SER A 168 13.24 12.17 -21.00
CA SER A 168 13.54 13.54 -20.55
C SER A 168 14.96 13.97 -20.90
#